data_AF-A0A9J5WJ05-F1
#
_entry.id   AF-A0A9J5WJ05-F1
#
_cell.length_a   1.000
_cell.length_b   1.000
_cell.length_c   1.000
_cell.angle_alpha   90.00
_cell.angle_beta   90.00
_cell.angle_gamma   90.00
#
_symmetry.space_group_name_H-M   'P 1'
#
loop_
_entity.id
_entity.type
_entity.pdbx_description
1 polymer ?
#
loop_
_entity_poly.entity_id
_entity_poly.type
_entity_poly.pdbx_seq_one_letter_code
_entity_poly.pdbx_strand_id
1 'polypeptide(L)'
;MALRSCASKLITSSQSVFSSSVSRGIHSTSVTRIGGHGHDEPFYLHAKHMYNLDRMSNQKLKMTLGVWSAVAIGVIVPVYAVVFQQKKTASG
;
A
#
# COMPACT_ATOMS: atom_id res chain seq x y z
N MET A 1 39.69 42.39 24.02
CA MET A 1 38.78 43.51 24.32
C MET A 1 37.48 43.21 23.57
N ALA A 2 36.32 42.87 24.11
CA ALA A 2 35.75 42.92 25.45
C ALA A 2 34.60 41.89 25.56
N LEU A 3 34.37 41.32 26.74
CA LEU A 3 33.12 40.60 27.09
C LEU A 3 32.03 41.64 27.42
N ARG A 4 30.82 41.52 26.85
CA ARG A 4 29.45 41.77 27.40
C ARG A 4 28.48 41.11 26.39
N SER A 5 27.46 40.32 26.71
CA SER A 5 26.39 40.53 27.68
C SER A 5 25.57 39.25 27.83
N CYS A 6 25.34 38.81 29.06
CA CYS A 6 24.27 37.89 29.43
C CYS A 6 23.01 38.73 29.69
N ALA A 7 21.86 38.41 29.08
CA ALA A 7 20.53 38.70 29.64
C ALA A 7 19.41 38.21 28.70
N SER A 8 18.85 37.06 29.07
CA SER A 8 17.41 36.87 29.26
C SER A 8 16.44 37.59 28.30
N LYS A 9 15.78 36.79 27.45
CA LYS A 9 14.32 36.87 27.26
C LYS A 9 13.77 35.47 27.01
N LEU A 10 13.06 35.00 28.03
CA LEU A 10 12.18 33.84 28.03
C LEU A 10 11.22 33.95 26.84
N ILE A 11 11.40 33.10 25.83
CA ILE A 11 10.33 32.81 24.89
C ILE A 11 9.61 31.61 25.46
N THR A 12 8.54 31.94 26.18
CA THR A 12 7.25 31.27 26.18
C THR A 12 7.29 29.79 25.82
N SER A 13 7.08 28.99 26.86
CA SER A 13 6.42 27.69 26.81
C SER A 13 5.18 27.73 25.92
N SER A 14 5.31 27.39 24.64
CA SER A 14 4.20 26.86 23.87
C SER A 14 4.21 25.35 24.07
N GLN A 15 3.27 24.92 24.90
CA GLN A 15 2.99 23.54 25.29
C GLN A 15 3.34 22.55 24.18
N SER A 16 4.38 21.75 24.39
CA SER A 16 4.46 20.42 23.80
C SER A 16 3.44 19.54 24.50
N VAL A 17 2.16 19.83 24.31
CA VAL A 17 1.16 18.78 24.32
C VAL A 17 1.44 17.97 23.06
N PHE A 18 2.46 17.11 23.16
CA PHE A 18 2.37 15.80 22.54
C PHE A 18 1.09 15.18 23.12
N SER A 19 -0.04 15.52 22.52
CA SER A 19 -1.15 14.61 22.47
C SER A 19 -0.59 13.46 21.66
N SER A 20 -0.02 12.49 22.38
CA SER A 20 -0.07 11.11 21.94
C SER A 20 -1.56 10.83 21.77
N SER A 21 -2.08 11.20 20.60
CA SER A 21 -3.28 10.60 20.06
C SER A 21 -2.89 9.14 19.90
N VAL A 22 -3.09 8.40 20.99
CA VAL A 22 -3.13 6.96 20.97
C VAL A 22 -4.17 6.67 19.91
N SER A 23 -3.70 6.32 18.71
CA SER A 23 -4.54 5.69 17.72
C SER A 23 -4.94 4.35 18.34
N ARG A 24 -5.98 4.38 19.17
CA ARG A 24 -6.72 3.20 19.58
C ARG A 24 -7.40 2.76 18.30
N GLY A 25 -6.67 2.01 17.48
CA GLY A 25 -7.22 1.39 16.30
C GLY A 25 -8.43 0.59 16.75
N ILE A 26 -9.62 1.02 16.34
CA ILE A 26 -10.81 0.18 16.43
C ILE A 26 -10.57 -0.93 15.41
N HIS A 27 -9.87 -1.98 15.84
CA HIS A 27 -9.75 -3.20 15.07
C HIS A 27 -11.07 -3.95 15.22
N SER A 28 -12.06 -3.54 14.43
CA SER A 28 -13.25 -4.36 14.20
C SER A 28 -12.84 -5.51 13.31
N THR A 29 -12.37 -6.61 13.91
CA THR A 29 -12.51 -7.93 13.30
C THR A 29 -13.97 -8.36 13.38
N SER A 30 -14.88 -7.59 12.78
CA SER A 30 -16.22 -8.09 12.52
C SER A 30 -16.11 -9.13 11.41
N VAL A 31 -16.05 -10.40 11.81
CA VAL A 31 -16.33 -11.52 10.90
C VAL A 31 -17.76 -11.32 10.44
N THR A 32 -17.93 -10.82 9.22
CA THR A 32 -19.20 -10.76 8.52
C THR A 32 -19.72 -12.20 8.37
N ARG A 33 -20.56 -12.65 9.31
CA ARG A 33 -21.28 -13.92 9.25
C ARG A 33 -22.38 -13.79 8.19
N ILE A 34 -22.05 -14.10 6.94
CA ILE A 34 -23.04 -14.32 5.88
C ILE A 34 -23.01 -15.81 5.52
N GLY A 35 -24.09 -16.52 5.87
CA GLY A 35 -24.31 -17.94 5.56
C GLY A 35 -23.54 -18.88 6.49
N GLY A 36 -24.07 -19.94 7.10
CA GLY A 36 -25.22 -20.76 6.76
C GLY A 36 -24.76 -22.22 6.93
N HIS A 37 -24.95 -22.76 8.14
CA HIS A 37 -24.97 -24.20 8.52
C HIS A 37 -24.06 -25.19 7.74
N GLY A 38 -22.94 -25.61 8.33
CA GLY A 38 -22.28 -26.87 7.94
C GLY A 38 -20.77 -26.90 8.17
N HIS A 39 -20.36 -27.53 9.28
CA HIS A 39 -19.05 -28.10 9.61
C HIS A 39 -17.78 -27.23 9.53
N ASP A 40 -17.08 -27.25 10.67
CA ASP A 40 -15.91 -26.47 11.05
C ASP A 40 -14.65 -26.72 10.22
N GLU A 41 -14.54 -26.17 9.01
CA GLU A 41 -13.23 -25.78 8.49
C GLU A 41 -13.33 -24.83 7.27
N PRO A 42 -12.48 -23.79 7.15
CA PRO A 42 -12.52 -22.92 5.99
C PRO A 42 -12.20 -23.74 4.74
N PHE A 43 -13.05 -23.67 3.72
CA PHE A 43 -12.89 -24.34 2.41
C PHE A 43 -11.49 -24.13 1.77
N TYR A 44 -10.79 -23.07 2.15
CA TYR A 44 -9.43 -22.75 1.70
C TYR A 44 -8.33 -23.52 2.45
N LEU A 45 -8.60 -24.01 3.68
CA LEU A 45 -7.64 -24.66 4.56
C LEU A 45 -7.47 -26.16 4.26
N HIS A 46 -8.56 -26.83 3.83
CA HIS A 46 -8.56 -28.26 3.46
C HIS A 46 -8.85 -28.49 1.96
N ALA A 47 -8.64 -27.49 1.11
CA ALA A 47 -8.82 -27.66 -0.33
C ALA A 47 -7.81 -28.70 -0.86
N LYS A 48 -8.31 -29.71 -1.58
CA LYS A 48 -7.46 -30.71 -2.26
C LYS A 48 -6.48 -30.10 -3.26
N HIS A 49 -6.84 -28.94 -3.81
CA HIS A 49 -6.00 -28.17 -4.74
C HIS A 49 -5.73 -26.79 -4.16
N MET A 50 -4.45 -26.38 -4.18
CA MET A 50 -3.98 -25.11 -3.62
C MET A 50 -4.63 -23.88 -4.28
N TYR A 51 -4.96 -23.97 -5.57
CA TYR A 51 -5.67 -22.92 -6.29
C TYR A 51 -7.05 -23.43 -6.73
N ASN A 52 -8.10 -22.72 -6.33
CA ASN A 52 -9.44 -22.96 -6.85
C ASN A 52 -9.80 -21.94 -7.94
N LEU A 53 -9.15 -22.12 -9.09
CA LEU A 53 -9.25 -21.23 -10.24
C LEU A 53 -10.61 -21.32 -10.94
N ASP A 54 -11.19 -22.51 -10.99
CA ASP A 54 -12.48 -22.80 -11.64
C ASP A 54 -13.66 -22.07 -10.97
N ARG A 55 -13.57 -21.85 -9.65
CA ARG A 55 -14.61 -21.13 -8.89
C ARG A 55 -14.44 -19.62 -8.93
N MET A 56 -13.47 -19.08 -9.68
CA MET A 56 -13.30 -17.65 -9.86
C MET A 56 -14.33 -17.10 -10.85
N SER A 57 -15.22 -16.22 -10.39
CA SER A 57 -16.14 -15.51 -11.28
C SER A 57 -15.38 -14.73 -12.36
N ASN A 58 -15.83 -14.88 -13.62
CA ASN A 58 -15.21 -14.30 -14.82
C ASN A 58 -13.73 -14.69 -14.99
N GLN A 59 -13.40 -15.95 -14.72
CA GLN A 59 -12.02 -16.46 -14.72
C GLN A 59 -11.25 -16.12 -15.99
N LYS A 60 -11.82 -16.44 -17.17
CA LYS A 60 -11.16 -16.21 -18.46
C LYS A 60 -10.82 -14.74 -18.66
N LEU A 61 -11.77 -13.85 -18.39
CA LEU A 61 -11.58 -12.41 -18.52
C LEU A 61 -10.49 -11.89 -17.57
N LYS A 62 -10.49 -12.33 -16.31
CA LYS A 62 -9.48 -11.92 -15.32
C LYS A 62 -8.09 -12.41 -15.67
N MET A 63 -7.98 -13.65 -16.15
CA MET A 63 -6.68 -14.19 -16.57
C MET A 63 -6.15 -13.52 -17.82
N THR A 64 -6.98 -13.29 -18.83
CA THR A 64 -6.56 -12.55 -20.02
C THR A 64 -6.16 -11.13 -19.67
N LEU A 65 -6.95 -10.44 -18.84
CA LEU A 65 -6.63 -9.07 -18.43
C LEU A 65 -5.33 -9.00 -17.61
N GLY A 66 -5.12 -9.98 -16.72
CA GLY A 66 -3.88 -10.10 -15.94
C GLY A 66 -2.65 -10.30 -16.83
N VAL A 67 -2.73 -11.21 -17.80
CA VAL A 67 -1.64 -11.45 -18.77
C VAL A 67 -1.37 -10.21 -19.62
N TRP A 68 -2.41 -9.58 -20.16
CA TRP A 68 -2.26 -8.35 -20.96
C TRP A 68 -1.66 -7.20 -20.16
N SER A 69 -2.06 -7.03 -18.90
CA SER A 69 -1.48 -6.02 -18.02
C SER A 69 0.01 -6.28 -17.76
N ALA A 70 0.39 -7.52 -17.46
CA ALA A 70 1.78 -7.89 -17.24
C ALA A 70 2.65 -7.64 -18.49
N VAL A 71 2.14 -8.01 -19.67
CA VAL A 71 2.82 -7.75 -20.95
C VAL A 71 2.95 -6.24 -21.19
N ALA A 72 1.88 -5.47 -20.98
CA ALA A 72 1.89 -4.03 -21.17
C ALA A 72 2.95 -3.35 -20.28
N ILE A 73 3.04 -3.71 -19.00
CA ILE A 73 4.08 -3.17 -18.10
C ILE A 73 5.48 -3.55 -18.58
N GLY A 74 5.65 -4.80 -19.05
CA GLY A 74 6.93 -5.28 -19.59
C GLY A 74 7.43 -4.49 -20.80
N VAL A 75 6.53 -3.94 -21.62
CA VAL A 75 6.88 -3.15 -22.81
C VAL A 75 6.94 -1.65 -22.53
N ILE A 76 5.98 -1.11 -21.77
CA ILE A 76 5.87 0.33 -21.51
C ILE A 76 7.09 0.85 -20.74
N VAL A 77 7.55 0.11 -19.72
CA VAL A 77 8.65 0.56 -18.85
C VAL A 77 9.95 0.78 -19.64
N PRO A 78 10.45 -0.17 -20.46
CA PRO A 78 11.64 0.05 -21.28
C PRO A 78 11.48 1.17 -22.32
N VAL A 79 10.34 1.26 -22.99
CA VAL A 79 10.09 2.31 -24.00
C VAL A 79 10.12 3.69 -23.34
N TYR A 80 9.46 3.84 -22.20
CA TYR A 80 9.48 5.09 -21.44
C TYR A 80 10.90 5.45 -20.98
N ALA A 81 11.68 4.47 -20.52
CA ALA A 81 13.07 4.69 -20.13
C ALA A 81 13.91 5.23 -21.30
N VAL A 82 13.77 4.68 -22.50
CA VAL A 82 14.49 5.17 -23.70
C VAL A 82 14.06 6.60 -24.05
N VAL A 83 12.75 6.88 -24.09
CA VAL A 83 12.24 8.23 -24.37
C VAL A 83 12.76 9.23 -23.34
N PHE A 84 12.76 8.86 -22.06
CA PHE A 84 13.28 9.70 -20.98
C PHE A 84 14.77 10.00 -21.16
N GLN A 85 15.56 9.00 -21.55
CA GLN A 85 17.00 9.17 -21.79
C GLN A 85 17.27 10.04 -23.02
N GLN A 86 16.54 9.84 -24.12
CA GLN A 86 16.65 10.69 -25.31
C GLN A 86 16.29 12.15 -25.02
N LYS A 87 15.24 12.39 -24.21
CA LYS A 87 14.86 13.76 -23.78
C LYS A 87 15.95 14.45 -22.97
N LYS A 88 16.71 13.71 -22.15
CA LYS A 88 17.85 14.26 -21.42
C LYS A 88 19.03 14.58 -22.33
N THR A 89 19.30 13.75 -23.34
CA THR A 89 20.40 13.97 -24.30
C THR A 89 20.10 15.07 -25.31
N ALA A 90 18.85 15.23 -25.73
CA ALA A 90 18.42 16.25 -26.70
C ALA A 90 18.33 17.67 -26.13
N SER A 91 18.35 17.82 -24.80
CA SER A 91 18.34 19.12 -24.10
C SER A 91 19.74 19.71 -23.87
N GLY A 92 20.78 19.08 -24.42
CA GLY A 92 22.17 19.56 -24.37
C GLY A 92 22.43 20.70 -25.34
#